data_AF-A0A3P3UCS9-F1
#
_entry.id   AF-A0A3P3UCS9-F1
#
_cell.length_a   1.000
_cell.length_b   1.000
_cell.length_c   1.000
_cell.angle_alpha   90.00
_cell.angle_beta   90.00
_cell.angle_gamma   90.00
#
_symmetry.space_group_name_H-M   'P 1'
#
loop_
_entity.id
_entity.type
_entity.pdbx_description
1 polymer ?
#
loop_
_entity_poly.entity_id
_entity_poly.type
_entity_poly.pdbx_seq_one_letter_code
_entity_poly.pdbx_strand_id
1 'polypeptide(L)'
;MNSIVKMEGFEKLTKEQQLEVLNNPDNFIGLSESANKSKGSKSFLEWTKYKKENIDVDPKFREKIIKKEQELERKLQKQIDDFVERNKKVTDD
;
A
#
# COMPACT_ATOMS: atom_id res chain seq x y z
N MET A 1 -5.80 -3.91 -0.24
CA MET A 1 -5.08 -2.90 -1.00
C MET A 1 -5.69 -2.80 -2.38
N ASN A 2 -6.33 -1.66 -2.68
CA ASN A 2 -6.37 -1.23 -4.07
C ASN A 2 -4.92 -1.15 -4.56
N SER A 3 -4.65 -1.62 -5.78
CA SER A 3 -3.29 -1.54 -6.32
C SER A 3 -2.89 -0.06 -6.40
N ILE A 4 -1.67 0.30 -5.97
CA ILE A 4 -1.17 1.69 -5.98
C ILE A 4 -1.35 2.33 -7.37
N VAL A 5 -1.21 1.54 -8.43
CA VAL A 5 -1.39 1.98 -9.83
C VAL A 5 -2.82 2.40 -10.18
N LYS A 6 -3.80 2.10 -9.31
CA LYS A 6 -5.21 2.47 -9.44
C LYS A 6 -5.61 3.63 -8.52
N MET A 7 -4.67 4.16 -7.73
CA MET A 7 -4.92 5.31 -6.86
C MET A 7 -5.11 6.56 -7.72
N GLU A 8 -6.00 7.45 -7.29
CA GLU A 8 -6.38 8.63 -8.06
C GLU A 8 -5.16 9.52 -8.30
N GLY A 9 -4.91 9.86 -9.57
CA GLY A 9 -3.81 10.76 -9.96
C GLY A 9 -2.47 10.06 -10.19
N PHE A 10 -2.34 8.76 -9.91
CA PHE A 10 -1.11 8.01 -10.14
C PHE A 10 -0.70 8.01 -11.63
N GLU A 11 -1.66 7.99 -12.53
CA GLU A 11 -1.47 8.05 -13.99
C GLU A 11 -0.95 9.40 -14.48
N LYS A 12 -1.05 10.46 -13.66
CA LYS A 12 -0.60 11.83 -13.96
C LYS A 12 0.83 12.11 -13.49
N LEU A 13 1.46 11.13 -12.85
CA LEU A 13 2.83 11.21 -12.35
C LEU A 13 3.86 10.94 -13.46
N THR A 14 5.06 11.51 -13.34
CA THR A 14 6.19 11.10 -14.18
C THR A 14 6.62 9.67 -13.82
N LYS A 15 7.42 9.03 -14.68
CA LYS A 15 7.93 7.68 -14.40
C LYS A 15 8.74 7.63 -13.10
N GLU A 16 9.54 8.66 -12.83
CA GLU A 16 10.35 8.78 -11.63
C GLU A 16 9.46 8.90 -10.38
N GLN A 17 8.42 9.74 -10.43
CA GLN A 17 7.45 9.89 -9.34
C GLN A 17 6.66 8.61 -9.10
N GLN A 18 6.22 7.91 -10.16
CA GLN A 18 5.58 6.61 -10.04
C GLN A 18 6.47 5.60 -9.33
N LEU A 19 7.76 5.54 -9.69
CA LEU A 19 8.74 4.68 -9.02
C LEU A 19 8.92 5.07 -7.55
N GLU A 20 8.92 6.36 -7.22
CA GLU A 20 9.05 6.82 -5.84
C GLU A 20 7.84 6.41 -4.97
N VAL A 21 6.62 6.54 -5.51
CA VAL A 21 5.40 6.10 -4.81
C VAL A 21 5.37 4.57 -4.67
N LEU A 22 5.73 3.82 -5.73
CA LEU A 22 5.76 2.35 -5.69
C LEU A 22 6.80 1.81 -4.70
N ASN A 23 7.96 2.48 -4.62
CA ASN A 23 9.08 2.10 -3.75
C ASN A 23 9.09 2.87 -2.42
N ASN A 24 7.98 3.51 -2.02
CA ASN A 24 7.93 4.20 -0.75
C ASN A 24 8.26 3.22 0.41
N PRO A 25 9.29 3.47 1.24
CA PRO A 25 9.70 2.56 2.31
C PRO A 25 8.58 2.21 3.29
N ASP A 26 7.67 3.15 3.54
CA ASP A 26 6.52 2.95 4.42
C ASP A 26 5.55 1.89 3.84
N ASN A 27 5.51 1.70 2.51
CA ASN A 27 4.67 0.70 1.84
C ASN A 27 5.09 -0.76 2.15
N PHE A 28 6.28 -0.99 2.71
CA PHE A 28 6.76 -2.33 3.03
C PHE A 28 6.42 -2.71 4.48
N ILE A 29 5.39 -3.54 4.64
CA ILE A 29 5.09 -4.17 5.94
C ILE A 29 5.86 -5.49 6.04
N GLY A 30 6.88 -5.51 6.90
CA GLY A 30 7.58 -6.75 7.25
C GLY A 30 6.66 -7.75 7.94
N LEU A 31 6.43 -8.90 7.32
CA LEU A 31 5.79 -10.07 7.92
C LEU A 31 6.83 -11.18 8.08
N SER A 32 6.53 -12.18 8.91
CA SER A 32 7.31 -13.43 8.92
C SER A 32 7.25 -14.10 7.55
N GLU A 33 8.23 -14.95 7.23
CA GLU A 33 8.27 -15.68 5.96
C GLU A 33 6.99 -16.51 5.73
N SER A 34 6.51 -17.19 6.77
CA SER A 34 5.27 -17.99 6.72
C SER A 34 4.03 -17.12 6.49
N ALA A 35 3.94 -15.96 7.15
CA ALA A 35 2.86 -15.01 6.95
C ALA A 35 2.87 -14.40 5.54
N ASN A 36 4.05 -14.02 5.03
CA ASN A 36 4.21 -13.52 3.66
C ASN A 36 3.77 -14.57 2.63
N LYS A 37 4.23 -15.82 2.77
CA LYS A 37 3.81 -16.93 1.88
C LYS A 37 2.31 -17.19 1.96
N SER A 38 1.72 -17.14 3.16
CA SER A 38 0.29 -17.42 3.33
C SER A 38 -0.62 -16.29 2.84
N LYS A 39 -0.22 -15.03 3.01
CA LYS A 39 -1.00 -13.86 2.59
C LYS A 39 -1.03 -13.78 1.06
N GLY A 40 0.14 -13.92 0.42
CA GLY A 40 0.28 -13.73 -1.02
C GLY A 40 -0.21 -12.35 -1.46
N SER A 41 -1.00 -12.31 -2.53
CA SER A 41 -1.55 -11.09 -3.12
C SER A 41 -2.79 -10.52 -2.41
N LYS A 42 -3.32 -11.20 -1.39
CA LYS A 42 -4.50 -10.74 -0.66
C LYS A 42 -4.20 -9.48 0.14
N SER A 43 -5.20 -8.63 0.36
CA SER A 43 -5.15 -7.56 1.37
C SER A 43 -5.12 -8.12 2.79
N PHE A 44 -4.77 -7.28 3.79
CA PHE A 44 -4.86 -7.72 5.19
C PHE A 44 -6.31 -7.90 5.66
N LEU A 45 -7.25 -7.20 5.02
CA LEU A 45 -8.69 -7.39 5.26
C LEU A 45 -9.14 -8.79 4.79
N GLU A 46 -8.73 -9.21 3.60
CA GLU A 46 -9.07 -10.51 3.01
C GLU A 46 -8.28 -11.69 3.60
N TRP A 47 -7.11 -11.42 4.18
CA TRP A 47 -6.27 -12.45 4.77
C TRP A 47 -6.67 -12.74 6.23
N THR A 48 -7.55 -13.72 6.40
CA THR A 48 -8.10 -14.14 7.70
C THR A 48 -7.46 -15.38 8.29
N LYS A 49 -6.84 -16.24 7.46
CA LYS A 49 -6.31 -17.55 7.87
C LYS A 49 -4.96 -17.87 7.24
N TYR A 50 -4.12 -18.57 8.00
CA TYR A 50 -2.94 -19.26 7.50
C TYR A 50 -3.39 -20.53 6.75
N LYS A 51 -3.21 -20.55 5.43
CA LYS A 51 -3.77 -21.61 4.57
C LYS A 51 -3.20 -23.00 4.87
N LYS A 52 -1.93 -23.07 5.26
CA LYS A 52 -1.22 -24.34 5.44
C LYS A 52 -1.59 -25.02 6.76
N GLU A 53 -1.74 -24.25 7.83
CA GLU A 53 -2.06 -24.77 9.16
C GLU A 53 -3.56 -24.67 9.53
N ASN A 54 -4.39 -24.03 8.69
CA ASN A 54 -5.80 -23.69 9.01
C ASN A 54 -5.95 -22.93 10.35
N ILE A 55 -4.93 -22.14 10.69
CA ILE A 55 -4.87 -21.32 11.90
C ILE A 55 -5.44 -19.93 11.56
N ASP A 56 -6.31 -19.41 12.42
CA ASP A 56 -6.78 -18.04 12.31
C ASP A 56 -5.64 -17.05 12.54
N VAL A 57 -5.60 -15.98 11.73
CA VAL A 57 -4.68 -14.87 12.01
C VAL A 57 -5.11 -14.22 13.32
N ASP A 58 -4.16 -14.05 14.25
CA ASP A 58 -4.43 -13.44 15.55
C ASP A 58 -5.25 -12.13 15.40
N PRO A 59 -6.42 -12.01 16.04
CA PRO A 59 -7.31 -10.87 15.83
C PRO A 59 -6.67 -9.51 16.17
N LYS A 60 -5.83 -9.45 17.21
CA LYS A 60 -5.16 -8.19 17.60
C LYS A 60 -4.10 -7.80 16.57
N PHE A 61 -3.34 -8.78 16.09
CA PHE A 61 -2.40 -8.58 14.99
C PHE A 61 -3.11 -8.12 13.72
N ARG A 62 -4.22 -8.78 13.36
CA ARG A 62 -5.05 -8.44 12.19
C ARG A 62 -5.58 -7.01 12.27
N GLU A 63 -6.10 -6.60 13.43
CA GLU A 63 -6.57 -5.22 13.62
C GLU A 63 -5.42 -4.21 13.45
N LYS A 64 -4.25 -4.50 14.04
CA LYS A 64 -3.06 -3.64 13.94
C LYS A 64 -2.59 -3.46 12.50
N ILE A 65 -2.49 -4.53 11.73
CA ILE A 65 -2.00 -4.47 10.34
C ILE A 65 -3.02 -3.84 9.39
N ILE A 66 -4.33 -4.00 9.64
CA ILE A 66 -5.39 -3.31 8.88
C ILE A 66 -5.30 -1.79 9.12
N LYS A 67 -5.13 -1.34 10.37
CA LYS A 67 -4.95 0.08 10.68
C LYS A 67 -3.72 0.65 9.98
N LYS A 68 -2.60 -0.10 9.99
CA LYS A 68 -1.40 0.27 9.23
C LYS A 68 -1.66 0.35 7.73
N GLU A 69 -2.36 -0.61 7.13
CA GLU A 69 -2.71 -0.59 5.69
C GLU A 69 -3.49 0.69 5.34
N GLN A 70 -4.46 1.09 6.17
CA GLN A 70 -5.24 2.32 5.98
C GLN A 70 -4.41 3.60 6.16
N GLU A 71 -3.50 3.63 7.13
CA GLU A 71 -2.58 4.77 7.31
C GLU A 71 -1.63 4.91 6.13
N LEU A 72 -1.15 3.80 5.58
CA LEU A 72 -0.28 3.78 4.41
C LEU A 72 -1.00 4.24 3.14
N GLU A 73 -2.22 3.76 2.91
CA GLU A 73 -3.03 4.20 1.77
C GLU A 73 -3.24 5.72 1.78
N ARG A 74 -3.50 6.31 2.95
CA ARG A 74 -3.60 7.78 3.11
C ARG A 74 -2.28 8.51 2.83
N LYS A 75 -1.16 7.98 3.33
CA LYS A 75 0.16 8.57 3.07
C LYS A 75 0.53 8.54 1.59
N LEU A 76 0.28 7.41 0.92
CA LEU A 76 0.56 7.25 -0.50
C LEU A 76 -0.33 8.17 -1.35
N GLN A 77 -1.63 8.28 -1.03
CA GLN A 77 -2.51 9.20 -1.73
C GLN A 77 -2.03 10.64 -1.58
N LYS A 78 -1.64 11.05 -0.37
CA LYS A 78 -1.07 12.38 -0.15
C LYS A 78 0.19 12.61 -0.98
N GLN A 79 1.10 11.63 -1.06
CA GLN A 79 2.30 11.74 -1.88
C GLN A 79 1.97 11.91 -3.38
N ILE A 80 0.97 11.18 -3.88
CA ILE A 80 0.48 11.33 -5.25
C ILE A 80 -0.11 12.73 -5.46
N ASP A 81 -0.97 13.19 -4.56
CA ASP A 81 -1.63 14.50 -4.65
C ASP A 81 -0.59 15.63 -4.66
N ASP A 82 0.42 15.56 -3.79
CA ASP A 82 1.52 16.52 -3.71
C ASP A 82 2.31 16.57 -5.03
N PHE A 83 2.55 15.43 -5.68
CA PHE A 83 3.23 15.40 -6.98
C PHE A 83 2.35 15.94 -8.11
N VAL A 84 1.07 15.57 -8.13
CA VAL A 84 0.12 16.10 -9.12
C VAL A 84 0.01 17.61 -9.02
N GLU A 85 -0.01 18.18 -7.81
CA GLU A 85 -0.03 19.63 -7.62
C GLU A 85 1.27 20.29 -8.12
N ARG A 86 2.44 19.70 -7.82
CA ARG A 86 3.72 20.22 -8.32
C ARG A 86 3.81 20.18 -9.84
N ASN A 87 3.34 19.11 -10.48
CA ASN A 87 3.37 18.97 -11.93
C ASN A 87 2.51 20.03 -12.62
N LYS A 88 1.37 20.40 -12.04
CA LYS A 88 0.52 21.50 -12.56
C LYS A 88 1.23 22.85 -12.53
N LYS A 89 1.92 23.18 -11.42
CA LYS A 89 2.63 24.45 -11.28
C LYS A 89 3.77 24.59 -12.30
N VAL A 90 4.45 23.49 -12.64
CA VAL A 90 5.51 23.49 -13.65
C VAL A 90 4.97 23.73 -15.07
N THR A 91 3.71 23.37 -15.35
CA THR A 91 3.10 23.57 -16.67
C THR A 91 2.48 24.96 -16.87
N ASP A 92 2.31 25.74 -15.80
CA ASP A 92 1.70 27.07 -15.81
C ASP A 92 2.74 28.23 -15.89
N ASP A 93 4.04 27.92 -15.80
CA ASP A 93 5.18 28.84 -15.95
C ASP A 93 5.82 28.75 -17.36
#